data_AF-A0A966DGB9-F1
#
_entry.id   AF-A0A966DGB9-F1
#
_cell.length_a   1.000
_cell.length_b   1.000
_cell.length_c   1.000
_cell.angle_alpha   90.00
_cell.angle_beta   90.00
_cell.angle_gamma   90.00
#
_symmetry.space_group_name_H-M   'P 1'
#
loop_
_entity.id
_entity.type
_entity.pdbx_description
1 polymer ?
#
loop_
_entity_poly.entity_id
_entity_poly.type
_entity_poly.pdbx_seq_one_letter_code
_entity_poly.pdbx_strand_id
1 'polypeptide(L)'
;MNKLKKMIVKIMCYAIHNGFKKAEYLASTKMFKAFGENCFWHPRILPSEPERVEIHNNVAIATDVYFCTHDINHIVLNNCPGYVERFRGGYHSFGKQVTSC
;
A
#
# COMPACT_ATOMS: atom_id res chain seq x y z
N MET A 1 -7.23 11.99 1.22
CA MET A 1 -7.04 11.68 2.67
C MET A 1 -6.08 12.68 3.30
N ASN A 2 -6.44 13.28 4.44
CA ASN A 2 -5.66 14.35 5.07
C ASN A 2 -4.32 13.84 5.64
N LYS A 3 -3.23 14.58 5.40
CA LYS A 3 -1.86 14.21 5.83
C LYS A 3 -1.75 14.05 7.35
N LEU A 4 -2.47 14.89 8.11
CA LEU A 4 -2.56 14.81 9.57
C LEU A 4 -3.19 13.49 10.05
N LYS A 5 -4.27 13.05 9.41
CA LYS A 5 -4.93 11.77 9.74
C LYS A 5 -3.99 10.58 9.55
N LYS A 6 -3.27 10.53 8.41
CA LYS A 6 -2.24 9.50 8.16
C LYS A 6 -1.18 9.48 9.26
N MET A 7 -0.75 10.65 9.73
CA MET A 7 0.28 10.76 10.78
C MET A 7 -0.21 10.24 12.13
N ILE A 8 -1.42 10.62 12.54
CA ILE A 8 -2.03 10.13 13.80
C ILE A 8 -2.18 8.61 13.78
N VAL A 9 -2.69 8.03 12.68
CA VAL A 9 -2.86 6.57 12.58
C VAL A 9 -1.51 5.85 12.63
N LYS A 10 -0.45 6.39 11.99
CA LYS A 10 0.90 5.85 12.13
C LYS A 10 1.35 5.85 13.59
N ILE A 11 1.22 6.97 14.31
CA ILE A 11 1.58 7.06 15.73
C ILE A 11 0.80 6.01 16.56
N MET A 12 -0.49 5.86 16.31
CA MET A 12 -1.33 4.87 17.00
C MET A 12 -0.93 3.43 16.65
N CYS A 13 -0.51 3.15 15.41
CA CYS A 13 0.04 1.84 15.03
C CYS A 13 1.37 1.52 15.72
N TYR A 14 2.13 2.54 16.14
CA TYR A 14 3.31 2.36 17.00
C TYR A 14 2.93 2.12 18.46
N ALA A 15 1.89 2.80 18.97
CA ALA A 15 1.45 2.67 20.35
C ALA A 15 0.73 1.34 20.65
N ILE A 16 -0.05 0.82 19.70
CA ILE A 16 -0.80 -0.42 19.85
C ILE A 16 0.14 -1.61 19.57
N HIS A 17 0.50 -2.37 20.61
CA HIS A 17 1.37 -3.54 20.45
C HIS A 17 0.62 -4.79 19.93
N ASN A 18 -0.62 -5.00 20.38
CA ASN A 18 -1.41 -6.17 20.00
C ASN A 18 -1.92 -6.06 18.55
N GLY A 19 -1.57 -7.04 17.70
CA GLY A 19 -1.90 -7.04 16.28
C GLY A 19 -3.40 -7.15 15.95
N PHE A 20 -4.20 -7.80 16.80
CA PHE A 20 -5.65 -7.86 16.63
C PHE A 20 -6.30 -6.50 16.94
N LYS A 21 -5.94 -5.90 18.08
CA LYS A 21 -6.41 -4.54 18.43
C LYS A 21 -5.99 -3.50 17.40
N LYS A 22 -4.81 -3.68 16.80
CA LYS A 22 -4.32 -2.81 15.73
C LYS A 22 -5.15 -2.96 14.47
N ALA A 23 -5.53 -4.19 14.09
CA ALA A 23 -6.40 -4.44 12.96
C ALA A 23 -7.80 -3.83 13.17
N GLU A 24 -8.39 -4.01 14.36
CA GLU A 24 -9.67 -3.37 14.72
C GLU A 24 -9.59 -1.83 14.65
N TYR A 25 -8.51 -1.26 15.19
CA TYR A 25 -8.25 0.18 15.08
C TYR A 25 -8.16 0.63 13.62
N LEU A 26 -7.39 -0.08 12.78
CA LEU A 26 -7.25 0.24 11.36
C LEU A 26 -8.59 0.13 10.62
N ALA A 27 -9.42 -0.86 10.92
CA ALA A 27 -10.77 -0.99 10.39
C ALA A 27 -11.63 0.24 10.75
N SER A 28 -11.59 0.66 12.03
CA SER A 28 -12.34 1.84 12.51
C SER A 28 -11.93 3.15 11.85
N THR A 29 -10.66 3.27 11.42
CA THR A 29 -10.16 4.51 10.81
C THR A 29 -10.71 4.78 9.40
N LYS A 30 -11.29 3.76 8.76
CA LYS A 30 -11.77 3.78 7.37
C LYS A 30 -10.73 4.34 6.39
N MET A 31 -9.46 3.95 6.58
CA MET A 31 -8.36 4.36 5.71
C MET A 31 -8.16 3.44 4.52
N PHE A 32 -8.46 2.15 4.72
CA PHE A 32 -8.44 1.15 3.66
C PHE A 32 -9.72 1.22 2.84
N LYS A 33 -9.66 0.74 1.59
CA LYS A 33 -10.86 0.66 0.74
C LYS A 33 -11.88 -0.31 1.34
N ALA A 34 -11.40 -1.44 1.82
CA ALA A 34 -12.14 -2.41 2.62
C ALA A 34 -11.22 -3.02 3.68
N PHE A 35 -11.76 -3.31 4.86
CA PHE A 35 -11.04 -4.00 5.93
C PHE A 35 -12.01 -4.95 6.62
N GLY A 36 -11.75 -6.25 6.47
CA GLY A 36 -12.61 -7.32 6.97
C GLY A 36 -12.47 -7.60 8.47
N GLU A 37 -13.28 -8.54 8.93
CA GLU A 37 -13.31 -8.99 10.32
C GLU A 37 -12.25 -10.07 10.61
N ASN A 38 -11.93 -10.28 11.89
CA ASN A 38 -10.95 -11.26 12.35
C ASN A 38 -9.56 -11.15 11.69
N CYS A 39 -9.08 -9.93 11.50
CA CYS A 39 -7.77 -9.68 10.89
C CYS A 39 -6.68 -9.49 11.95
N PHE A 40 -5.44 -9.80 11.58
CA PHE A 40 -4.25 -9.53 12.38
C PHE A 40 -3.30 -8.61 11.63
N TRP A 41 -2.88 -7.49 12.25
CA TRP A 41 -1.98 -6.53 11.62
C TRP A 41 -0.73 -6.32 12.47
N HIS A 42 0.42 -6.80 11.99
CA HIS A 42 1.71 -6.51 12.60
C HIS A 42 2.47 -5.30 12.01
N PRO A 43 2.39 -4.99 10.69
CA PRO A 43 3.24 -3.96 10.09
C PRO A 43 3.16 -2.59 10.77
N ARG A 44 4.31 -1.92 10.85
CA ARG A 44 4.41 -0.54 11.37
C ARG A 44 4.26 0.52 10.28
N ILE A 45 4.57 0.13 9.04
CA ILE A 45 4.53 1.00 7.88
C ILE A 45 3.17 0.81 7.22
N LEU A 46 2.41 1.90 7.10
CA LEU A 46 1.18 1.91 6.31
C LEU A 46 1.51 2.05 4.81
N PRO A 47 0.68 1.47 3.92
CA PRO A 47 0.81 1.67 2.48
C PRO A 47 0.78 3.16 2.11
N SER A 48 1.40 3.53 0.99
CA SER A 48 1.35 4.91 0.49
C SER A 48 -0.08 5.36 0.18
N GLU A 49 -0.88 4.48 -0.44
CA GLU A 49 -2.29 4.69 -0.76
C GLU A 49 -3.17 3.55 -0.20
N PRO A 50 -3.45 3.53 1.11
CA PRO A 50 -4.29 2.49 1.70
C PRO A 50 -5.71 2.48 1.11
N GLU A 51 -6.18 3.60 0.54
CA GLU A 51 -7.46 3.70 -0.18
C GLU A 51 -7.57 2.81 -1.44
N ARG A 52 -6.47 2.18 -1.89
CA ARG A 52 -6.47 1.19 -2.99
C ARG A 52 -6.33 -0.25 -2.50
N VAL A 53 -6.12 -0.44 -1.20
CA VAL A 53 -5.91 -1.77 -0.61
C VAL A 53 -7.19 -2.25 0.04
N GLU A 54 -7.58 -3.47 -0.30
CA GLU A 54 -8.72 -4.18 0.28
C GLU A 54 -8.18 -5.38 1.07
N ILE A 55 -8.48 -5.41 2.36
CA ILE A 55 -8.23 -6.56 3.24
C ILE A 55 -9.58 -7.23 3.51
N HIS A 56 -9.70 -8.51 3.20
CA HIS A 56 -10.92 -9.30 3.44
C HIS A 56 -10.91 -9.95 4.85
N ASN A 57 -11.95 -10.75 5.15
CA ASN A 57 -12.10 -11.40 6.44
C ASN A 57 -11.01 -12.45 6.68
N ASN A 58 -10.62 -12.65 7.95
CA ASN A 58 -9.70 -13.69 8.39
C ASN A 58 -8.30 -13.62 7.76
N VAL A 59 -7.76 -12.41 7.61
CA VAL A 59 -6.43 -12.18 7.03
C VAL A 59 -5.41 -11.84 8.12
N ALA A 60 -4.30 -12.57 8.13
CA ALA A 60 -3.18 -12.31 9.04
C ALA A 60 -1.97 -11.74 8.29
N ILE A 61 -1.52 -10.57 8.72
CA ILE A 61 -0.41 -9.84 8.09
C ILE A 61 0.74 -9.80 9.08
N ALA A 62 1.79 -10.54 8.73
CA ALA A 62 2.96 -10.74 9.57
C ALA A 62 3.90 -9.53 9.61
N THR A 63 4.93 -9.63 10.44
CA THR A 63 6.00 -8.64 10.54
C THR A 63 6.70 -8.48 9.19
N ASP A 64 7.09 -7.25 8.87
CA ASP A 64 7.85 -6.90 7.67
C ASP A 64 7.13 -7.14 6.32
N VAL A 65 5.81 -7.35 6.37
CA VAL A 65 4.98 -7.28 5.16
C VAL A 65 4.76 -5.81 4.79
N TYR A 66 5.02 -5.49 3.52
CA TYR A 66 4.82 -4.16 2.96
C TYR A 66 3.92 -4.21 1.72
N PHE A 67 2.99 -3.27 1.62
CA PHE A 67 2.08 -3.14 0.49
C PHE A 67 2.54 -2.00 -0.43
N CYS A 68 2.99 -2.35 -1.63
CA CYS A 68 3.35 -1.41 -2.69
C CYS A 68 2.14 -1.14 -3.59
N THR A 69 1.55 0.05 -3.55
CA THR A 69 0.40 0.41 -4.42
C THR A 69 0.80 0.99 -5.77
N HIS A 70 2.05 1.44 -5.88
CA HIS A 70 2.67 1.90 -7.12
C HIS A 70 4.05 1.26 -7.23
N ASP A 71 4.29 0.50 -8.29
CA ASP A 71 5.63 0.04 -8.63
C ASP A 71 6.21 0.90 -9.77
N ILE A 72 7.43 1.39 -9.54
CA ILE A 72 8.19 2.14 -10.56
C ILE A 72 8.90 1.22 -11.54
N ASN A 73 8.60 -0.09 -11.51
CA ASN A 73 9.22 -1.09 -12.38
C ASN A 73 9.12 -0.70 -13.85
N HIS A 74 8.04 -0.02 -14.24
CA HIS A 74 7.86 0.50 -15.60
C HIS A 74 9.03 1.40 -16.07
N ILE A 75 9.67 2.17 -15.18
CA ILE A 75 10.81 3.04 -15.52
C ILE A 75 12.04 2.21 -15.87
N VAL A 76 12.27 1.12 -15.13
CA VAL A 76 13.43 0.23 -15.33
C VAL A 76 13.20 -0.69 -16.54
N LEU A 77 12.01 -1.28 -16.63
CA LEU A 77 11.65 -2.26 -17.65
C LEU A 77 11.52 -1.64 -19.05
N ASN A 78 11.10 -0.37 -19.16
CA ASN A 78 11.11 0.35 -20.43
C ASN A 78 12.52 0.66 -20.95
N ASN A 79 13.53 0.71 -20.07
CA ASN A 79 14.93 0.97 -20.42
C ASN A 79 15.75 -0.31 -20.61
N CYS A 80 15.14 -1.50 -20.51
CA CYS A 80 15.83 -2.77 -20.67
C CYS A 80 15.68 -3.28 -22.12
N PRO A 81 16.73 -3.22 -22.96
CA PRO A 81 16.66 -3.70 -24.34
C PRO A 81 16.33 -5.20 -24.36
N GLY A 82 15.26 -5.56 -25.08
CA GLY A 82 14.75 -6.93 -25.20
C GLY A 82 13.53 -7.26 -24.32
N TYR A 83 13.22 -6.49 -23.27
CA TYR A 83 12.01 -6.70 -22.46
C TYR A 83 10.74 -6.27 -23.21
N VAL A 84 10.76 -5.09 -23.82
CA VAL A 84 9.62 -4.51 -24.56
C VAL A 84 9.25 -5.35 -25.79
N GLU A 85 10.24 -5.88 -26.51
CA GLU A 85 10.02 -6.74 -27.69
C GLU A 85 9.48 -8.12 -27.32
N ARG A 86 10.01 -8.75 -26.26
CA ARG A 86 9.73 -10.15 -25.94
C ARG A 86 8.42 -10.34 -25.20
N PHE A 87 8.01 -9.36 -24.39
CA PHE A 87 6.82 -9.48 -23.56
C PHE A 87 5.63 -8.65 -24.06
N ARG A 88 5.79 -7.84 -25.13
CA ARG A 88 4.80 -6.84 -25.60
C ARG A 88 4.22 -5.96 -24.47
N GLY A 89 4.92 -5.90 -23.34
CA GLY A 89 4.50 -5.26 -22.10
C GLY A 89 5.16 -3.90 -21.97
N GLY A 90 4.93 -3.03 -22.94
CA GLY A 90 5.22 -1.60 -22.80
C GLY A 90 3.97 -0.89 -22.29
N TYR A 91 4.04 -0.26 -21.11
CA TYR A 91 2.96 0.62 -20.68
C TYR A 91 2.99 1.91 -21.52
N HIS A 92 1.95 2.14 -22.32
CA HIS A 92 1.72 3.43 -22.97
C HIS A 92 1.33 4.45 -21.90
N SER A 93 2.18 5.45 -21.68
CA SER A 93 1.95 6.54 -20.74
C SER A 93 0.70 7.33 -21.16
N PHE A 94 -0.45 7.02 -20.56
CA PHE A 94 -1.61 7.92 -20.59
C PHE A 94 -1.32 9.06 -19.62
N GLY A 95 -0.80 10.16 -20.18
CA GLY A 95 -0.61 11.42 -19.47
C GLY A 95 0.81 11.60 -18.95
N LYS A 96 1.61 12.35 -19.70
CA LYS A 96 2.84 12.99 -19.21
C LYS A 96 2.54 13.75 -17.92
N GLN A 97 2.99 13.25 -16.76
CA GLN A 97 3.40 14.16 -15.69
C GLN A 97 4.89 14.42 -15.89
N VAL A 98 5.15 15.54 -16.55
CA VAL A 98 6.48 16.13 -16.65
C VAL A 98 6.86 16.59 -15.25
N THR A 99 7.77 15.88 -14.59
CA THR A 99 8.55 16.45 -13.49
C THR A 99 9.88 16.87 -14.07
N SER A 100 10.02 18.17 -14.31
CA SER A 100 11.31 18.82 -14.50
C SER A 100 12.10 18.73 -13.20
N CYS A 101 13.39 18.44 -13.31
CA CYS A 101 14.37 18.65 -12.25
C CYS A 101 14.38 20.11 -11.79
#